data_AF-A0A7R9Z2S0-F1
#
_entry.id   AF-A0A7R9Z2S0-F1
#
_cell.length_a   1.000
_cell.length_b   1.000
_cell.length_c   1.000
_cell.angle_alpha   90.00
_cell.angle_beta   90.00
_cell.angle_gamma   90.00
#
_symmetry.space_group_name_H-M   'P 1'
#
loop_
_entity.id
_entity.type
_entity.pdbx_description
1 polymer ?
#
loop_
_entity_poly.entity_id
_entity_poly.type
_entity_poly.pdbx_seq_one_letter_code
_entity_poly.pdbx_strand_id
1 'polypeptide(L)'
;VVGAELSEVIRSHKDLAKDAAPHFRKAQKFYSGIAESLVTHGHTLDYFTCSLDQVGLAEMQECVQHTGGMVVQADTFNNPVFRESLKRLFARDGDDGFLGVSSNATVEVIPSKDIKVSGCLGPVARVPRKSSHVADNEVGVGGTTQWKLCGLDVETSLAVVLEVVASSKDSSGDAVAAGGGGAAGPQLFLQFITRYLHWSGELRCRVTTLTRRWVDGGAAGAELVTGFDQETAAVFMSRLATHKMETEDDFDATRWLDRALIRLASRFGDYRKDD
;
A
#
# COMPACT_ATOMS: atom_id res chain seq x y z
N VAL A 1 0.19 8.46 24.49
CA VAL A 1 0.49 8.01 25.88
C VAL A 1 0.99 9.20 26.68
N VAL A 2 0.36 9.47 27.82
CA VAL A 2 0.65 10.61 28.73
C VAL A 2 0.42 10.14 30.16
N GLY A 3 1.10 10.76 31.14
CA GLY A 3 0.82 10.55 32.56
C GLY A 3 -0.59 10.97 32.98
N ALA A 4 -0.99 10.58 34.19
CA ALA A 4 -2.31 10.90 34.73
C ALA A 4 -2.43 12.38 35.17
N GLU A 5 -1.30 13.02 35.47
CA GLU A 5 -1.24 14.42 35.88
C GLU A 5 -1.54 15.35 34.71
N LEU A 6 -2.57 16.19 34.81
CA LEU A 6 -2.97 17.13 33.75
C LEU A 6 -1.92 18.21 33.44
N SER A 7 -0.92 18.37 34.32
CA SER A 7 0.24 19.22 34.06
C SER A 7 1.18 18.63 33.02
N GLU A 8 1.12 17.31 32.80
CA GLU A 8 1.83 16.63 31.73
C GLU A 8 1.03 16.73 30.43
N VAL A 9 1.55 17.51 29.48
CA VAL A 9 0.87 17.74 28.20
C VAL A 9 1.03 16.55 27.25
N ILE A 10 -0.01 16.27 26.47
CA ILE A 10 0.08 15.27 25.40
C ILE A 10 1.03 15.78 24.31
N ARG A 11 1.95 14.92 23.87
CA ARG A 11 2.93 15.20 22.81
C ARG A 11 2.30 15.85 21.56
N SER A 12 3.01 16.83 21.00
CA SER A 12 2.74 17.48 19.72
C SER A 12 3.75 17.06 18.64
N HIS A 13 3.50 17.42 17.37
CA HIS A 13 4.48 17.21 16.29
C HIS A 13 5.83 17.92 16.56
N LYS A 14 5.80 19.07 17.23
CA LYS A 14 7.02 19.80 17.62
C LYS A 14 7.85 19.02 18.63
N ASP A 15 7.19 18.34 19.56
CA ASP A 15 7.88 17.52 20.57
C ASP A 15 8.49 16.30 19.91
N LEU A 16 7.78 15.64 18.99
CA LEU A 16 8.32 14.52 18.20
C LEU A 16 9.55 14.93 17.38
N ALA A 17 9.48 16.07 16.67
CA ALA A 17 10.59 16.58 15.87
C ALA A 17 11.85 16.94 16.69
N LYS A 18 11.67 17.24 17.99
CA LYS A 18 12.77 17.57 18.91
C LYS A 18 13.17 16.40 19.80
N ASP A 19 12.61 15.21 19.58
CA ASP A 19 12.74 14.04 20.46
C ASP A 19 12.39 14.34 21.93
N ALA A 20 11.46 15.27 22.15
CA ALA A 20 11.01 15.75 23.45
C ALA A 20 9.73 15.05 23.95
N ALA A 21 9.42 13.87 23.41
CA ALA A 21 8.23 13.08 23.74
C ALA A 21 8.63 11.77 24.49
N PRO A 22 8.77 11.81 25.83
CA PRO A 22 9.43 10.75 26.59
C PRO A 22 8.74 9.37 26.51
N HIS A 23 7.42 9.34 26.33
CA HIS A 23 6.66 8.10 26.27
C HIS A 23 6.53 7.51 24.87
N PHE A 24 6.80 8.29 23.81
CA PHE A 24 6.40 7.96 22.45
C PHE A 24 7.08 6.68 21.94
N ARG A 25 8.41 6.62 21.94
CA ARG A 25 9.18 5.46 21.43
C ARG A 25 8.88 4.18 22.20
N LYS A 26 8.71 4.28 23.53
CA LYS A 26 8.39 3.12 24.38
C LYS A 26 6.98 2.59 24.09
N ALA A 27 6.02 3.48 23.92
CA ALA A 27 4.65 3.12 23.57
C ALA A 27 4.55 2.54 22.16
N GLN A 28 5.21 3.16 21.18
CA GLN A 28 5.29 2.65 19.81
C GLN A 28 5.81 1.21 19.80
N LYS A 29 6.96 0.95 20.46
CA LYS A 29 7.52 -0.41 20.56
C LYS A 29 6.56 -1.42 21.22
N PHE A 30 5.82 -0.99 22.24
CA PHE A 30 4.81 -1.85 22.87
C PHE A 30 3.69 -2.23 21.91
N TYR A 31 3.14 -1.25 21.19
CA TYR A 31 2.08 -1.48 20.21
C TYR A 31 2.56 -2.21 18.96
N SER A 32 3.81 -2.01 18.52
CA SER A 32 4.42 -2.84 17.46
C SER A 32 4.41 -4.32 17.84
N GLY A 33 4.73 -4.66 19.09
CA GLY A 33 4.64 -6.06 19.57
C GLY A 33 3.21 -6.60 19.58
N ILE A 34 2.21 -5.76 19.84
CA ILE A 34 0.79 -6.12 19.71
C ILE A 34 0.44 -6.33 18.23
N ALA A 35 0.86 -5.43 17.34
CA ALA A 35 0.63 -5.52 15.90
C ALA A 35 1.19 -6.83 15.33
N GLU A 36 2.42 -7.20 15.70
CA GLU A 36 3.03 -8.49 15.32
C GLU A 36 2.18 -9.68 15.79
N SER A 37 1.65 -9.65 17.01
CA SER A 37 0.77 -10.70 17.52
C SER A 37 -0.56 -10.76 16.76
N LEU A 38 -1.19 -9.62 16.50
CA LEU A 38 -2.43 -9.54 15.71
C LEU A 38 -2.22 -10.11 14.30
N VAL A 39 -1.15 -9.69 13.64
CA VAL A 39 -0.77 -10.19 12.31
C VAL A 39 -0.54 -11.70 12.34
N THR A 40 0.19 -12.21 13.32
CA THR A 40 0.48 -13.65 13.46
C THR A 40 -0.81 -14.46 13.53
N HIS A 41 -1.76 -14.02 14.36
CA HIS A 41 -3.05 -14.70 14.55
C HIS A 41 -4.09 -14.37 13.47
N GLY A 42 -3.82 -13.40 12.60
CA GLY A 42 -4.76 -12.96 11.56
C GLY A 42 -5.94 -12.16 12.11
N HIS A 43 -5.74 -11.42 13.19
CA HIS A 43 -6.74 -10.59 13.83
C HIS A 43 -6.64 -9.14 13.34
N THR A 44 -7.79 -8.51 13.17
CA THR A 44 -7.91 -7.09 12.80
C THR A 44 -8.14 -6.24 14.05
N LEU A 45 -7.53 -5.04 14.10
CA LEU A 45 -7.81 -4.05 15.14
C LEU A 45 -8.41 -2.80 14.52
N ASP A 46 -9.69 -2.59 14.80
CA ASP A 46 -10.39 -1.34 14.51
C ASP A 46 -10.29 -0.38 15.69
N TYR A 47 -10.07 0.90 15.40
CA TYR A 47 -9.86 1.95 16.40
C TYR A 47 -10.96 3.01 16.33
N PHE A 48 -11.99 2.81 17.16
CA PHE A 48 -13.11 3.72 17.33
C PHE A 48 -12.91 4.57 18.58
N THR A 49 -12.75 5.88 18.41
CA THR A 49 -12.43 6.79 19.50
C THR A 49 -13.29 8.05 19.49
N CYS A 50 -13.63 8.53 20.69
CA CYS A 50 -14.35 9.76 20.93
C CYS A 50 -13.69 10.54 22.05
N SER A 51 -13.01 11.64 21.73
CA SER A 51 -12.28 12.46 22.69
C SER A 51 -12.07 13.86 22.13
N LEU A 52 -12.10 14.87 23.02
CA LEU A 52 -11.74 16.25 22.68
C LEU A 52 -10.23 16.45 22.53
N ASP A 53 -9.43 15.50 23.03
CA ASP A 53 -7.97 15.51 22.94
C ASP A 53 -7.44 14.20 22.33
N GLN A 54 -6.16 14.16 22.04
CA GLN A 54 -5.49 13.05 21.38
C GLN A 54 -5.51 11.77 22.23
N VAL A 55 -5.70 10.62 21.56
CA VAL A 55 -5.89 9.32 22.22
C VAL A 55 -4.75 8.32 21.99
N GLY A 56 -3.63 8.80 21.45
CA GLY A 56 -2.45 7.96 21.23
C GLY A 56 -2.49 7.12 19.95
N LEU A 57 -3.28 7.52 18.94
CA LEU A 57 -3.37 6.80 17.67
C LEU A 57 -2.00 6.66 16.97
N ALA A 58 -1.15 7.69 17.04
CA ALA A 58 0.18 7.66 16.44
C ALA A 58 1.05 6.51 17.01
N GLU A 59 0.95 6.25 18.30
CA GLU A 59 1.66 5.13 18.94
C GLU A 59 1.05 3.76 18.58
N MET A 60 -0.24 3.71 18.25
CA MET A 60 -1.00 2.50 17.90
C MET A 60 -1.10 2.26 16.38
N GLN A 61 -0.52 3.13 15.56
CA GLN A 61 -0.71 3.16 14.11
C GLN A 61 -0.49 1.79 13.46
N GLU A 62 0.59 1.10 13.82
CA GLU A 62 0.94 -0.22 13.26
C GLU A 62 -0.12 -1.29 13.53
N CYS A 63 -0.79 -1.24 14.69
CA CYS A 63 -1.85 -2.20 15.02
C CYS A 63 -3.00 -2.12 14.02
N VAL A 64 -3.34 -0.92 13.57
CA VAL A 64 -4.42 -0.71 12.62
C VAL A 64 -3.93 -0.94 11.19
N GLN A 65 -2.81 -0.31 10.81
CA GLN A 65 -2.30 -0.36 9.44
C GLN A 65 -1.86 -1.76 9.02
N HIS A 66 -1.12 -2.50 9.85
CA HIS A 66 -0.65 -3.85 9.47
C HIS A 66 -1.77 -4.88 9.45
N THR A 67 -2.89 -4.61 10.14
CA THR A 67 -4.02 -5.55 10.23
C THR A 67 -5.15 -5.21 9.28
N GLY A 68 -5.14 -4.02 8.65
CA GLY A 68 -6.23 -3.57 7.78
C GLY A 68 -7.47 -3.15 8.53
N GLY A 69 -7.31 -2.67 9.76
CA GLY A 69 -8.41 -2.14 10.55
C GLY A 69 -8.78 -0.71 10.16
N MET A 70 -9.93 -0.28 10.66
CA MET A 70 -10.46 1.07 10.46
C MET A 70 -10.10 2.01 11.60
N VAL A 71 -10.04 3.31 11.31
CA VAL A 71 -9.96 4.36 12.32
C VAL A 71 -11.17 5.28 12.18
N VAL A 72 -11.90 5.49 13.28
CA VAL A 72 -12.94 6.51 13.37
C VAL A 72 -12.67 7.36 14.59
N GLN A 73 -12.36 8.63 14.38
CA GLN A 73 -12.12 9.61 15.43
C GLN A 73 -13.21 10.69 15.39
N ALA A 74 -13.81 10.95 16.54
CA ALA A 74 -14.77 12.03 16.74
C ALA A 74 -14.59 12.66 18.14
N ASP A 75 -15.38 13.69 18.45
CA ASP A 75 -15.32 14.35 19.76
C ASP A 75 -16.17 13.64 20.83
N THR A 76 -17.25 12.98 20.39
CA THR A 76 -18.24 12.33 21.26
C THR A 76 -18.93 11.19 20.53
N PHE A 77 -19.33 10.14 21.25
CA PHE A 77 -20.06 9.00 20.69
C PHE A 77 -21.44 9.37 20.12
N ASN A 78 -21.98 10.52 20.54
CA ASN A 78 -23.23 11.05 19.99
C ASN A 78 -23.04 11.75 18.64
N ASN A 79 -21.79 11.96 18.18
CA ASN A 79 -21.51 12.61 16.92
C ASN A 79 -22.08 11.76 15.77
N PRO A 80 -22.88 12.34 14.85
CA PRO A 80 -23.41 11.62 13.70
C PRO A 80 -22.33 10.93 12.87
N VAL A 81 -21.14 11.52 12.74
CA VAL A 81 -20.00 10.90 12.04
C VAL A 81 -19.62 9.58 12.68
N PHE A 82 -19.49 9.54 14.01
CA PHE A 82 -19.18 8.29 14.72
C PHE A 82 -20.27 7.25 14.51
N ARG A 83 -21.53 7.63 14.76
CA ARG A 83 -22.68 6.71 14.72
C ARG A 83 -22.89 6.13 13.33
N GLU A 84 -22.83 6.96 12.30
CA GLU A 84 -23.04 6.50 10.92
C GLU A 84 -21.84 5.71 10.38
N SER A 85 -20.60 6.09 10.73
CA SER A 85 -19.42 5.28 10.37
C SER A 85 -19.44 3.89 11.01
N LEU A 86 -19.79 3.81 12.31
CA LEU A 86 -19.91 2.53 13.01
C LEU A 86 -21.02 1.66 12.41
N LYS A 87 -22.17 2.25 12.05
CA LYS A 87 -23.23 1.52 11.34
C LYS A 87 -22.74 0.98 10.01
N ARG A 88 -22.06 1.80 9.19
CA ARG A 88 -21.57 1.41 7.85
C ARG A 88 -20.59 0.24 7.88
N LEU A 89 -19.78 0.12 8.94
CA LEU A 89 -18.90 -1.04 9.10
C LEU A 89 -19.69 -2.37 9.08
N PHE A 90 -20.90 -2.38 9.64
CA PHE A 90 -21.76 -3.56 9.71
C PHE A 90 -22.96 -3.48 8.76
N ALA A 91 -23.02 -2.48 7.89
CA ALA A 91 -24.20 -2.21 7.07
C ALA A 91 -23.83 -2.06 5.58
N ARG A 92 -24.24 -3.06 4.79
CA ARG A 92 -24.77 -2.86 3.43
C ARG A 92 -26.02 -3.72 3.24
N ASP A 93 -26.98 -3.19 2.49
CA ASP A 93 -28.32 -3.77 2.30
C ASP A 93 -28.31 -5.07 1.49
N GLY A 94 -29.10 -6.06 1.95
CA GLY A 94 -29.65 -7.11 1.09
C GLY A 94 -29.75 -8.49 1.72
N ASP A 95 -28.70 -8.93 2.42
CA ASP A 95 -28.55 -10.33 2.83
C ASP A 95 -28.37 -10.50 4.35
N ASP A 96 -29.18 -11.37 4.95
CA ASP A 96 -29.02 -11.79 6.34
C ASP A 96 -27.62 -12.39 6.55
N GLY A 97 -26.88 -11.87 7.53
CA GLY A 97 -25.55 -12.36 7.89
C GLY A 97 -24.38 -11.77 7.10
N PHE A 98 -24.63 -10.79 6.23
CA PHE A 98 -23.56 -10.04 5.57
C PHE A 98 -22.73 -9.23 6.58
N LEU A 99 -21.40 -9.41 6.57
CA LEU A 99 -20.48 -8.63 7.41
C LEU A 99 -19.66 -7.61 6.63
N GLY A 100 -19.65 -7.66 5.29
CA GLY A 100 -18.89 -6.73 4.43
C GLY A 100 -17.36 -6.82 4.50
N VAL A 101 -16.83 -7.51 5.50
CA VAL A 101 -15.41 -7.71 5.73
C VAL A 101 -15.03 -9.17 5.54
N SER A 102 -13.89 -9.38 4.90
CA SER A 102 -13.20 -10.67 4.81
C SER A 102 -11.98 -10.65 5.70
N SER A 103 -11.45 -11.83 6.03
CA SER A 103 -10.34 -11.94 6.97
C SER A 103 -9.28 -12.94 6.54
N ASN A 104 -8.14 -12.88 7.25
CA ASN A 104 -7.00 -13.79 7.11
C ASN A 104 -6.58 -14.02 5.66
N ALA A 105 -6.41 -12.92 4.92
CA ALA A 105 -6.07 -12.98 3.52
C ALA A 105 -4.56 -13.01 3.28
N THR A 106 -4.18 -13.65 2.18
CA THR A 106 -2.85 -13.54 1.59
C THR A 106 -2.98 -13.03 0.17
N VAL A 107 -2.21 -12.01 -0.19
CA VAL A 107 -2.09 -11.50 -1.56
C VAL A 107 -0.71 -11.86 -2.08
N GLU A 108 -0.66 -12.56 -3.19
CA GLU A 108 0.56 -12.96 -3.88
C GLU A 108 0.62 -12.33 -5.28
N VAL A 109 1.80 -11.86 -5.66
CA VAL A 109 2.08 -11.33 -7.00
C VAL A 109 3.08 -12.24 -7.70
N ILE A 110 2.68 -12.75 -8.86
CA ILE A 110 3.50 -13.60 -9.73
C ILE A 110 3.67 -12.86 -11.05
N PRO A 111 4.81 -12.20 -11.26
CA PRO A 111 5.08 -11.49 -12.49
C PRO A 111 5.86 -12.36 -13.49
N SER A 112 6.07 -11.83 -14.70
CA SER A 112 6.98 -12.43 -15.68
C SER A 112 8.45 -12.34 -15.23
N LYS A 113 9.34 -13.14 -15.83
CA LYS A 113 10.76 -13.27 -15.41
C LYS A 113 11.58 -11.99 -15.46
N ASP A 114 11.17 -11.05 -16.29
CA ASP A 114 11.72 -9.73 -16.56
C ASP A 114 11.16 -8.63 -15.64
N ILE A 115 10.33 -9.02 -14.67
CA ILE A 115 9.77 -8.13 -13.66
C ILE A 115 10.11 -8.66 -12.27
N LYS A 116 10.58 -7.75 -11.42
CA LYS A 116 10.71 -7.95 -9.98
C LYS A 116 9.69 -7.09 -9.22
N VAL A 117 9.45 -7.45 -7.97
CA VAL A 117 8.52 -6.82 -7.04
C VAL A 117 9.34 -6.11 -5.97
N SER A 118 9.29 -4.78 -5.97
CA SER A 118 9.98 -3.94 -4.98
C SER A 118 9.23 -3.88 -3.65
N GLY A 119 7.90 -3.95 -3.69
CA GLY A 119 7.10 -4.05 -2.48
C GLY A 119 5.66 -3.60 -2.67
N CYS A 120 4.99 -3.35 -1.54
CA CYS A 120 3.60 -2.92 -1.51
C CYS A 120 3.39 -1.75 -0.54
N LEU A 121 2.61 -0.76 -0.97
CA LEU A 121 2.11 0.35 -0.16
C LEU A 121 0.62 0.13 0.11
N GLY A 122 0.26 -0.11 1.37
CA GLY A 122 -1.12 -0.36 1.80
C GLY A 122 -1.16 -1.09 3.14
N PRO A 123 -2.37 -1.46 3.60
CA PRO A 123 -2.57 -2.13 4.88
C PRO A 123 -2.18 -3.61 4.82
N VAL A 124 -0.88 -3.87 4.76
CA VAL A 124 -0.31 -5.20 4.58
C VAL A 124 0.77 -5.48 5.62
N ALA A 125 0.90 -6.75 5.99
CA ALA A 125 2.04 -7.26 6.72
C ALA A 125 2.89 -8.17 5.84
N ARG A 126 4.22 -8.11 6.02
CA ARG A 126 5.18 -8.93 5.28
C ARG A 126 4.98 -10.40 5.62
N VAL A 127 4.84 -11.25 4.59
CA VAL A 127 4.97 -12.70 4.74
C VAL A 127 6.32 -13.10 4.12
N PRO A 128 7.29 -13.59 4.91
CA PRO A 128 8.58 -14.00 4.37
C PRO A 128 8.42 -15.10 3.32
N ARG A 129 8.82 -14.82 2.08
CA ARG A 129 8.76 -15.79 0.99
C ARG A 129 9.96 -15.64 0.07
N LYS A 130 10.68 -16.74 -0.16
CA LYS A 130 11.77 -16.78 -1.13
C LYS A 130 11.20 -16.83 -2.54
N SER A 131 11.59 -15.89 -3.39
CA SER A 131 11.21 -15.84 -4.80
C SER A 131 12.30 -15.12 -5.60
N SER A 132 12.58 -15.58 -6.81
CA SER A 132 13.49 -14.91 -7.75
C SER A 132 12.94 -13.56 -8.24
N HIS A 133 11.66 -13.29 -8.01
CA HIS A 133 10.99 -12.05 -8.38
C HIS A 133 11.05 -10.98 -7.29
N VAL A 134 11.74 -11.18 -6.17
CA VAL A 134 11.93 -10.11 -5.17
C VAL A 134 12.99 -9.14 -5.67
N ALA A 135 12.69 -7.84 -5.67
CA ALA A 135 13.66 -6.80 -6.01
C ALA A 135 14.64 -6.54 -4.86
N ASP A 136 15.84 -6.11 -5.22
CA ASP A 136 16.87 -5.76 -4.24
C ASP A 136 16.57 -4.39 -3.60
N ASN A 137 15.93 -3.48 -4.34
CA ASN A 137 15.46 -2.20 -3.84
C ASN A 137 14.03 -2.34 -3.28
N GLU A 138 13.89 -2.31 -1.97
CA GLU A 138 12.59 -2.40 -1.29
C GLU A 138 11.84 -1.05 -1.32
N VAL A 139 10.53 -1.09 -1.56
CA VAL A 139 9.64 0.08 -1.46
C VAL A 139 8.39 -0.29 -0.69
N GLY A 140 8.06 0.46 0.37
CA GLY A 140 6.96 0.07 1.26
C GLY A 140 7.29 -1.21 2.01
N VAL A 141 6.31 -2.12 2.09
CA VAL A 141 6.52 -3.46 2.62
C VAL A 141 7.16 -4.33 1.54
N GLY A 142 8.48 -4.23 1.39
CA GLY A 142 9.29 -4.96 0.38
C GLY A 142 9.79 -6.33 0.85
N GLY A 143 10.77 -6.88 0.12
CA GLY A 143 11.48 -8.11 0.52
C GLY A 143 10.65 -9.40 0.38
N THR A 144 9.52 -9.34 -0.33
CA THR A 144 8.61 -10.47 -0.54
C THR A 144 7.77 -10.25 -1.80
N THR A 145 7.16 -11.33 -2.31
CA THR A 145 6.09 -11.27 -3.32
C THR A 145 4.72 -11.65 -2.75
N GLN A 146 4.63 -11.80 -1.44
CA GLN A 146 3.41 -12.20 -0.75
C GLN A 146 3.23 -11.41 0.56
N TRP A 147 2.01 -10.95 0.77
CA TRP A 147 1.63 -10.20 1.96
C TRP A 147 0.40 -10.79 2.63
N LYS A 148 0.27 -10.55 3.94
CA LYS A 148 -0.92 -10.88 4.72
C LYS A 148 -1.76 -9.62 4.92
N LEU A 149 -3.08 -9.78 4.85
CA LEU A 149 -4.06 -8.78 5.27
C LEU A 149 -4.97 -9.46 6.29
N CYS A 150 -5.04 -8.93 7.52
CA CYS A 150 -5.85 -9.58 8.56
C CYS A 150 -7.33 -9.31 8.34
N GLY A 151 -7.68 -8.08 7.97
CA GLY A 151 -8.97 -7.65 7.47
C GLY A 151 -8.83 -7.01 6.09
N LEU A 152 -9.86 -7.19 5.27
CA LEU A 152 -10.04 -6.47 4.02
C LEU A 152 -11.53 -6.42 3.66
N ASP A 153 -11.90 -5.43 2.89
CA ASP A 153 -13.23 -5.28 2.31
C ASP A 153 -13.13 -5.01 0.81
N VAL A 154 -14.25 -4.60 0.20
CA VAL A 154 -14.31 -4.28 -1.24
C VAL A 154 -13.63 -2.96 -1.60
N GLU A 155 -13.33 -2.09 -0.64
CA GLU A 155 -12.70 -0.78 -0.83
C GLU A 155 -11.17 -0.84 -0.62
N THR A 156 -10.70 -1.91 0.02
CA THR A 156 -9.29 -2.18 0.28
C THR A 156 -8.47 -2.19 -1.01
N SER A 157 -7.51 -1.26 -1.11
CA SER A 157 -6.73 -1.02 -2.33
C SER A 157 -5.23 -0.98 -2.04
N LEU A 158 -4.47 -1.84 -2.72
CA LEU A 158 -3.01 -1.96 -2.59
C LEU A 158 -2.28 -1.32 -3.76
N ALA A 159 -1.12 -0.71 -3.50
CA ALA A 159 -0.22 -0.21 -4.53
C ALA A 159 1.05 -1.08 -4.56
N VAL A 160 1.17 -1.93 -5.58
CA VAL A 160 2.32 -2.82 -5.77
C VAL A 160 3.35 -2.15 -6.66
N VAL A 161 4.60 -2.10 -6.20
CA VAL A 161 5.73 -1.48 -6.90
C VAL A 161 6.51 -2.55 -7.63
N LEU A 162 6.72 -2.34 -8.92
CA LEU A 162 7.38 -3.28 -9.82
C LEU A 162 8.65 -2.65 -10.37
N GLU A 163 9.65 -3.48 -10.58
CA GLU A 163 10.91 -3.12 -11.20
C GLU A 163 11.07 -3.92 -12.50
N VAL A 164 11.29 -3.21 -13.61
CA VAL A 164 11.63 -3.82 -14.89
C VAL A 164 13.11 -4.20 -14.86
N VAL A 165 13.40 -5.50 -14.95
CA VAL A 165 14.77 -5.99 -15.11
C VAL A 165 15.07 -5.99 -16.60
N ALA A 166 15.95 -5.09 -17.03
CA ALA A 166 16.36 -5.03 -18.42
C ALA A 166 16.88 -6.41 -18.86
N SER A 167 16.20 -7.04 -19.83
CA SER A 167 16.71 -8.23 -20.46
C SER A 167 18.00 -7.85 -21.18
N SER A 168 19.09 -8.51 -20.84
CA SER A 168 20.37 -8.38 -21.52
C SER A 168 20.25 -8.89 -22.96
N LYS A 169 19.76 -8.06 -23.90
CA LYS A 169 19.81 -8.18 -25.38
C LYS A 169 19.52 -9.54 -26.07
N ASP A 170 19.21 -10.62 -25.36
CA ASP A 170 19.21 -12.00 -25.87
C ASP A 170 17.83 -12.67 -25.78
N SER A 171 16.75 -11.90 -25.94
CA SER A 171 15.41 -12.48 -26.17
C SER A 171 14.98 -12.40 -27.64
N SER A 172 15.93 -12.38 -28.57
CA SER A 172 15.68 -12.74 -29.98
C SER A 172 15.68 -14.26 -30.22
N GLY A 173 15.76 -15.08 -29.16
CA GLY A 173 15.97 -16.54 -29.27
C GLY A 173 14.74 -17.43 -29.09
N ASP A 174 13.73 -17.04 -28.30
CA ASP A 174 12.58 -17.92 -28.01
C ASP A 174 11.24 -17.18 -28.22
N ALA A 175 11.00 -16.80 -29.47
CA ALA A 175 9.63 -16.69 -29.94
C ALA A 175 9.07 -18.11 -30.00
N VAL A 176 8.33 -18.52 -28.97
CA VAL A 176 7.50 -19.72 -29.04
C VAL A 176 6.54 -19.51 -30.21
N ALA A 177 6.80 -20.24 -31.29
CA ALA A 177 5.91 -20.41 -32.41
C ALA A 177 4.64 -21.13 -31.93
N ALA A 178 3.74 -20.38 -31.30
CA ALA A 178 2.34 -20.77 -31.18
C ALA A 178 1.68 -20.38 -32.50
N GLY A 179 1.31 -21.39 -33.29
CA GLY A 179 0.79 -21.25 -34.64
C GLY A 179 -0.42 -20.32 -34.75
N GLY A 180 -0.44 -19.58 -35.86
CA GLY A 180 -1.65 -19.02 -36.46
C GLY A 180 -2.18 -17.71 -35.86
N GLY A 181 -1.59 -16.59 -36.28
CA GLY A 181 -2.28 -15.29 -36.31
C GLY A 181 -1.56 -14.12 -35.65
N GLY A 182 -0.79 -13.38 -36.45
CA GLY A 182 -0.36 -12.00 -36.14
C GLY A 182 0.83 -11.86 -35.18
N ALA A 183 1.87 -11.19 -35.65
CA ALA A 183 3.08 -10.87 -34.87
C ALA A 183 2.75 -9.95 -33.67
N ALA A 184 2.39 -10.53 -32.53
CA ALA A 184 2.33 -9.81 -31.26
C ALA A 184 3.73 -9.81 -30.63
N GLY A 185 4.28 -8.63 -30.36
CA GLY A 185 5.54 -8.47 -29.63
C GLY A 185 5.49 -9.12 -28.23
N PRO A 186 6.64 -9.29 -27.56
CA PRO A 186 6.68 -9.97 -26.26
C PRO A 186 5.73 -9.28 -25.27
N GLN A 187 4.93 -10.08 -24.57
CA GLN A 187 3.99 -9.62 -23.56
C GLN A 187 4.54 -9.85 -22.15
N LEU A 188 4.27 -8.93 -21.25
CA LEU A 188 4.44 -9.13 -19.82
C LEU A 188 3.10 -9.56 -19.21
N PHE A 189 3.17 -10.54 -18.32
CA PHE A 189 2.05 -11.02 -17.52
C PHE A 189 2.30 -10.71 -16.05
N LEU A 190 1.26 -10.23 -15.36
CA LEU A 190 1.21 -10.13 -13.90
C LEU A 190 -0.04 -10.87 -13.41
N GLN A 191 0.14 -11.75 -12.44
CA GLN A 191 -0.95 -12.45 -11.79
C GLN A 191 -0.99 -12.10 -10.30
N PHE A 192 -2.17 -11.70 -9.84
CA PHE A 192 -2.50 -11.43 -8.45
C PHE A 192 -3.37 -12.58 -7.95
N ILE A 193 -2.96 -13.22 -6.86
CA ILE A 193 -3.71 -14.29 -6.21
C ILE A 193 -4.03 -13.84 -4.78
N THR A 194 -5.31 -13.62 -4.51
CA THR A 194 -5.81 -13.28 -3.17
C THR A 194 -6.59 -14.46 -2.61
N ARG A 195 -6.06 -15.10 -1.56
CA ARG A 195 -6.78 -16.14 -0.81
C ARG A 195 -7.28 -15.53 0.49
N TYR A 196 -8.51 -15.78 0.89
CA TYR A 196 -9.11 -15.14 2.06
C TYR A 196 -10.27 -15.94 2.64
N LEU A 197 -10.57 -15.73 3.91
CA LEU A 197 -11.79 -16.19 4.55
C LEU A 197 -12.90 -15.18 4.27
N HIS A 198 -13.88 -15.59 3.46
CA HIS A 198 -15.05 -14.77 3.17
C HIS A 198 -15.97 -14.71 4.41
N TRP A 199 -16.74 -13.64 4.56
CA TRP A 199 -17.66 -13.47 5.69
C TRP A 199 -18.67 -14.62 5.86
N SER A 200 -18.96 -15.36 4.78
CA SER A 200 -19.82 -16.56 4.83
C SER A 200 -19.14 -17.80 5.46
N GLY A 201 -17.87 -17.70 5.88
CA GLY A 201 -17.08 -18.79 6.43
C GLY A 201 -16.33 -19.64 5.38
N GLU A 202 -16.49 -19.32 4.09
CA GLU A 202 -15.81 -20.04 3.01
C GLU A 202 -14.40 -19.50 2.76
N LEU A 203 -13.45 -20.41 2.51
CA LEU A 203 -12.16 -20.02 1.94
C LEU A 203 -12.32 -19.76 0.44
N ARG A 204 -11.99 -18.54 0.01
CA ARG A 204 -12.08 -18.12 -1.39
C ARG A 204 -10.72 -17.79 -1.95
N CYS A 205 -10.61 -17.90 -3.28
CA CYS A 205 -9.42 -17.53 -4.05
C CYS A 205 -9.87 -16.64 -5.21
N ARG A 206 -9.41 -15.38 -5.20
CA ARG A 206 -9.58 -14.44 -6.30
C ARG A 206 -8.28 -14.37 -7.09
N VAL A 207 -8.36 -14.62 -8.39
CA VAL A 207 -7.21 -14.51 -9.30
C VAL A 207 -7.48 -13.39 -10.30
N THR A 208 -6.52 -12.50 -10.48
CA THR A 208 -6.56 -11.44 -11.49
C THR A 208 -5.28 -11.50 -12.29
N THR A 209 -5.38 -11.77 -13.58
CA THR A 209 -4.25 -11.80 -14.51
C THR A 209 -4.37 -10.64 -15.47
N LEU A 210 -3.32 -9.84 -15.58
CA LEU A 210 -3.24 -8.74 -16.54
C LEU A 210 -2.03 -8.94 -17.46
N THR A 211 -2.18 -8.47 -18.70
CA THR A 211 -1.11 -8.49 -19.71
C THR A 211 -0.89 -7.09 -20.28
N ARG A 212 0.37 -6.76 -20.59
CA ARG A 212 0.77 -5.55 -21.31
C ARG A 212 1.86 -5.90 -22.32
N ARG A 213 1.96 -5.12 -23.40
CA ARG A 213 2.99 -5.29 -24.42
C ARG A 213 4.27 -4.57 -24.00
N TRP A 214 5.43 -5.17 -24.29
CA TRP A 214 6.70 -4.46 -24.19
C TRP A 214 6.87 -3.41 -25.28
N VAL A 215 7.48 -2.29 -24.90
CA VAL A 215 7.72 -1.14 -25.78
C VAL A 215 9.21 -0.76 -25.68
N ASP A 216 9.86 -0.56 -26.83
CA ASP A 216 11.26 -0.13 -26.87
C ASP A 216 11.38 1.36 -26.52
N GLY A 217 12.22 1.69 -25.54
CA GLY A 217 12.34 3.04 -24.99
C GLY A 217 12.95 4.08 -25.92
N GLY A 218 13.54 3.68 -27.05
CA GLY A 218 14.20 4.59 -28.00
C GLY A 218 13.25 5.39 -28.89
N ALA A 219 12.44 4.71 -29.71
CA ALA A 219 11.57 5.35 -30.70
C ALA A 219 10.08 5.43 -30.27
N ALA A 220 9.70 4.77 -29.18
CA ALA A 220 8.29 4.60 -28.80
C ALA A 220 7.88 5.38 -27.54
N GLY A 221 8.53 6.55 -27.31
CA GLY A 221 8.12 7.49 -26.26
C GLY A 221 6.64 7.89 -26.35
N ALA A 222 6.09 8.01 -27.56
CA ALA A 222 4.68 8.30 -27.78
C ALA A 222 3.72 7.22 -27.23
N GLU A 223 4.10 5.95 -27.32
CA GLU A 223 3.28 4.85 -26.80
C GLU A 223 3.35 4.78 -25.27
N LEU A 224 4.53 5.04 -24.68
CA LEU A 224 4.67 5.18 -23.22
C LEU A 224 3.84 6.34 -22.67
N VAL A 225 3.81 7.48 -23.38
CA VAL A 225 2.97 8.63 -23.02
C VAL A 225 1.49 8.28 -23.11
N THR A 226 1.08 7.58 -24.18
CA THR A 226 -0.32 7.14 -24.34
C THR A 226 -0.76 6.16 -23.26
N GLY A 227 0.16 5.33 -22.77
CA GLY A 227 -0.09 4.39 -21.66
C GLY A 227 0.00 5.00 -20.26
N PHE A 228 0.33 6.29 -20.13
CA PHE A 228 0.50 6.93 -18.83
C PHE A 228 -0.86 7.31 -18.22
N ASP A 229 -1.17 6.73 -17.07
CA ASP A 229 -2.33 7.09 -16.25
C ASP A 229 -1.92 8.10 -15.18
N GLN A 230 -2.26 9.37 -15.42
CA GLN A 230 -1.91 10.47 -14.53
C GLN A 230 -2.63 10.41 -13.17
N GLU A 231 -3.84 9.85 -13.10
CA GLU A 231 -4.62 9.77 -11.85
C GLU A 231 -4.01 8.70 -10.95
N THR A 232 -3.75 7.52 -11.52
CA THR A 232 -3.04 6.45 -10.83
C THR A 232 -1.63 6.89 -10.41
N ALA A 233 -0.89 7.60 -11.27
CA ALA A 233 0.43 8.13 -10.94
C ALA A 233 0.37 9.14 -9.78
N ALA A 234 -0.60 10.05 -9.77
CA ALA A 234 -0.78 11.02 -8.69
C ALA A 234 -1.11 10.34 -7.35
N VAL A 235 -2.04 9.39 -7.34
CA VAL A 235 -2.38 8.61 -6.15
C VAL A 235 -1.19 7.80 -5.66
N PHE A 236 -0.45 7.15 -6.57
CA PHE A 236 0.73 6.37 -6.25
C PHE A 236 1.84 7.23 -5.63
N MET A 237 2.17 8.36 -6.26
CA MET A 237 3.18 9.29 -5.77
C MET A 237 2.79 9.87 -4.41
N SER A 238 1.49 10.09 -4.16
CA SER A 238 0.99 10.51 -2.86
C SER A 238 1.21 9.43 -1.79
N ARG A 239 0.85 8.17 -2.08
CA ARG A 239 1.10 7.03 -1.18
C ARG A 239 2.58 6.88 -0.86
N LEU A 240 3.44 7.01 -1.87
CA LEU A 240 4.89 6.90 -1.71
C LEU A 240 5.46 8.07 -0.88
N ALA A 241 4.99 9.29 -1.10
CA ALA A 241 5.38 10.45 -0.30
C ALA A 241 4.98 10.29 1.17
N THR A 242 3.73 9.88 1.45
CA THR A 242 3.27 9.61 2.83
C THR A 242 4.12 8.56 3.51
N HIS A 243 4.41 7.44 2.83
CA HIS A 243 5.26 6.40 3.38
C HIS A 243 6.68 6.90 3.69
N LYS A 244 7.26 7.70 2.80
CA LYS A 244 8.58 8.32 3.04
C LYS A 244 8.56 9.31 4.21
N MET A 245 7.50 10.11 4.36
CA MET A 245 7.34 11.00 5.51
C MET A 245 7.28 10.25 6.85
N GLU A 246 6.78 9.02 6.85
CA GLU A 246 6.68 8.18 8.06
C GLU A 246 7.97 7.43 8.38
N THR A 247 8.81 7.15 7.37
CA THR A 247 9.94 6.21 7.51
C THR A 247 11.32 6.85 7.34
N GLU A 248 11.41 8.01 6.69
CA GLU A 248 12.67 8.74 6.46
C GLU A 248 12.73 9.98 7.36
N ASP A 249 13.77 10.05 8.20
CA ASP A 249 14.04 11.22 9.03
C ASP A 249 14.33 12.47 8.15
N ASP A 250 13.81 13.63 8.56
CA ASP A 250 13.98 14.92 7.87
C ASP A 250 13.54 14.93 6.37
N PHE A 251 12.60 14.06 5.98
CA PHE A 251 12.11 13.98 4.62
C PHE A 251 11.29 15.22 4.21
N ASP A 252 11.85 16.01 3.28
CA ASP A 252 11.17 17.16 2.66
C ASP A 252 10.28 16.69 1.49
N ALA A 253 9.03 16.36 1.83
CA ALA A 253 8.03 15.86 0.87
C ALA A 253 7.74 16.86 -0.26
N THR A 254 7.64 18.15 0.04
CA THR A 254 7.35 19.20 -0.94
C THR A 254 8.47 19.25 -1.98
N ARG A 255 9.73 19.39 -1.54
CA ARG A 255 10.87 19.44 -2.46
C ARG A 255 11.04 18.14 -3.24
N TRP A 256 10.75 17.00 -2.63
CA TRP A 256 10.82 15.70 -3.30
C TRP A 256 9.78 15.57 -4.42
N LEU A 257 8.53 15.95 -4.14
CA LEU A 257 7.44 15.98 -5.13
C LEU A 257 7.72 17.00 -6.25
N ASP A 258 8.17 18.21 -5.92
CA ASP A 258 8.53 19.24 -6.90
C ASP A 258 9.60 18.74 -7.87
N ARG A 259 10.65 18.11 -7.34
CA ARG A 259 11.71 17.52 -8.16
C ARG A 259 11.19 16.40 -9.05
N ALA A 260 10.27 15.57 -8.56
CA ALA A 260 9.66 14.50 -9.36
C ALA A 260 8.82 15.08 -10.50
N LEU A 261 8.00 16.10 -10.21
CA LEU A 261 7.17 16.79 -11.19
C LEU A 261 8.01 17.50 -12.24
N ILE A 262 9.06 18.24 -11.85
CA ILE A 262 10.00 18.88 -12.77
C ILE A 262 10.62 17.83 -13.69
N ARG A 263 11.11 16.70 -13.16
CA ARG A 263 11.69 15.63 -14.00
C ARG A 263 10.69 15.05 -14.99
N LEU A 264 9.43 14.88 -14.58
CA LEU A 264 8.36 14.39 -15.46
C LEU A 264 8.09 15.41 -16.59
N ALA A 265 7.88 16.68 -16.23
CA ALA A 265 7.61 17.76 -17.18
C ALA A 265 8.78 18.01 -18.13
N SER A 266 10.03 18.01 -17.65
CA SER A 266 11.22 18.16 -18.49
C SER A 266 11.43 16.98 -19.44
N ARG A 267 10.94 15.78 -19.09
CA ARG A 267 11.12 14.57 -19.91
C ARG A 267 10.03 14.40 -20.97
N PHE A 268 8.79 14.77 -20.65
CA PHE A 268 7.62 14.49 -21.49
C PHE A 268 6.85 15.73 -21.93
N GLY A 269 7.21 16.91 -21.44
CA GLY A 269 6.59 18.17 -21.85
C GLY A 269 7.22 18.75 -23.10
N ASP A 270 6.40 19.43 -23.90
CA ASP A 270 6.85 20.20 -25.05
C ASP A 270 7.17 21.63 -24.61
N TYR A 271 8.43 22.03 -24.73
CA TYR A 271 8.86 23.38 -24.39
C TYR A 271 10.02 23.82 -25.26
N ARG A 272 10.20 25.15 -25.37
CA ARG A 272 11.43 25.74 -25.89
C ARG A 272 12.32 26.08 -24.72
N LYS A 273 13.60 25.72 -24.83
CA LYS A 273 14.54 25.97 -23.75
C LYS A 273 14.77 27.47 -23.62
N ASP A 274 14.59 28.00 -22.41
CA ASP A 274 14.86 29.39 -22.05
C ASP A 274 13.92 30.45 -22.71
N ASP A 275 12.79 30.02 -23.29
CA ASP A 275 11.67 30.84 -23.81
C ASP A 275 10.51 30.87 -22.79
#